data_AF-A0A246E238-F1
#
_entry.id   AF-A0A246E238-F1
#
_cell.length_a   1.000
_cell.length_b   1.000
_cell.length_c   1.000
_cell.angle_alpha   90.00
_cell.angle_beta   90.00
_cell.angle_gamma   90.00
#
_symmetry.space_group_name_H-M   'P 1'
#
loop_
_entity.id
_entity.type
_entity.pdbx_description
1 polymer ?
#
loop_
_entity_poly.entity_id
_entity_poly.type
_entity_poly.pdbx_seq_one_letter_code
_entity_poly.pdbx_strand_id
1 'polypeptide(L)'
;MAFGFVQAFRTFGRLALAGAIGAGLAAGDVGAEQKPPSPGSAKALFAGVSLPTQGPAQPIGFYAKGCMTGAVALPTDGPTWQAMRLSRNRRWGNPAMIALLERFSQDAVKYAGWPGILVGDVAQPRGGPMLNGHSSHQIGLDADIWFTPMPARRLTAEERENLPFTSMLQKDKFLTVNPKVWTESRARLLMLAASYPEVERIFVNPAIKKKMCDTWTGDRTNLGKLRPIYGHDSHFHIRIKCPPGAAGCTPQAPVASGDGCDKSLAYWFTPAPWAPPKPPKPGAKPPKPPREMMVSDLPKACSAVLDAASVASMQAATYGGPSAASALAAAPAAAPADDDEGLPDVGPVPNDKPAIQ
;
A
#
# COMPACT_ATOMS: atom_id res chain seq x y z
N MET A 1 -78.89 39.11 39.89
CA MET A 1 -78.19 40.38 40.17
C MET A 1 -76.70 40.06 40.08
N ALA A 2 -76.07 40.36 38.94
CA ALA A 2 -75.28 41.57 38.72
C ALA A 2 -73.93 41.44 39.48
N PHE A 3 -72.72 41.54 38.95
CA PHE A 3 -72.07 42.04 37.73
C PHE A 3 -70.79 41.15 37.59
N GLY A 4 -70.07 40.98 36.49
CA GLY A 4 -69.93 41.73 35.26
C GLY A 4 -68.44 41.77 34.88
N PHE A 5 -68.17 41.72 33.57
CA PHE A 5 -66.99 42.24 32.84
C PHE A 5 -65.66 41.47 32.97
N VAL A 6 -64.80 41.30 31.95
CA VAL A 6 -64.74 41.62 30.50
C VAL A 6 -63.54 40.79 29.97
N GLN A 7 -63.70 39.93 28.95
CA GLN A 7 -63.51 40.18 27.51
C GLN A 7 -62.09 40.63 27.09
N ALA A 8 -61.41 39.77 26.31
CA ALA A 8 -60.70 40.09 25.06
C ALA A 8 -59.90 38.84 24.61
N PHE A 9 -60.44 38.01 23.72
CA PHE A 9 -60.12 38.03 22.28
C PHE A 9 -58.62 38.20 21.96
N ARG A 10 -57.97 37.14 21.48
CA ARG A 10 -57.77 36.98 20.03
C ARG A 10 -57.29 35.59 19.65
N THR A 11 -57.76 35.23 18.48
CA THR A 11 -57.87 33.91 17.87
C THR A 11 -56.70 33.66 16.92
N PHE A 12 -56.56 32.38 16.54
CA PHE A 12 -55.90 31.82 15.35
C PHE A 12 -54.41 31.46 15.44
N GLY A 13 -54.17 30.17 15.18
CA GLY A 13 -52.86 29.66 14.79
C GLY A 13 -52.70 28.17 15.01
N ARG A 14 -53.47 27.33 14.29
CA ARG A 14 -53.14 25.91 14.14
C ARG A 14 -51.76 25.78 13.51
N LEU A 15 -50.90 24.89 13.99
CA LEU A 15 -50.13 23.99 13.13
C LEU A 15 -49.61 22.80 13.96
N ALA A 16 -49.96 21.59 13.51
CA ALA A 16 -49.46 20.33 14.04
C ALA A 16 -47.96 20.21 13.74
N LEU A 17 -47.16 19.83 14.74
CA LEU A 17 -45.79 19.38 14.52
C LEU A 17 -45.73 17.87 14.70
N ALA A 18 -45.83 17.20 13.55
CA ALA A 18 -45.52 15.79 13.41
C ALA A 18 -44.02 15.54 13.69
N GLY A 19 -43.74 14.37 14.24
CA GLY A 19 -42.40 13.98 14.66
C GLY A 19 -41.39 13.81 13.54
N ALA A 20 -40.12 13.98 13.91
CA ALA A 20 -38.98 13.29 13.33
C ALA A 20 -37.82 13.33 14.34
N ILE A 21 -37.68 12.25 15.11
CA ILE A 21 -36.41 11.89 15.75
C ILE A 21 -35.54 11.33 14.62
N GLY A 22 -34.51 12.05 14.21
CA GLY A 22 -33.67 11.64 13.09
C GLY A 22 -32.58 12.64 12.75
N ALA A 23 -31.60 12.80 13.62
CA ALA A 23 -30.29 13.35 13.27
C ALA A 23 -29.21 12.43 13.86
N GLY A 24 -29.23 11.17 13.41
CA GLY A 24 -28.15 10.23 13.61
C GLY A 24 -27.14 10.36 12.48
N LEU A 25 -25.90 10.67 12.85
CA LEU A 25 -24.66 10.33 12.16
C LEU A 25 -24.54 10.86 10.73
N ALA A 26 -24.10 12.12 10.63
CA ALA A 26 -23.38 12.58 9.45
C ALA A 26 -22.13 11.69 9.28
N ALA A 27 -22.01 11.14 8.07
CA ALA A 27 -20.95 10.28 7.61
C ALA A 27 -19.56 10.80 7.98
N GLY A 28 -18.83 10.03 8.80
CA GLY A 28 -17.37 10.06 8.80
C GLY A 28 -16.86 9.25 7.62
N ASP A 29 -15.68 9.63 7.11
CA ASP A 29 -14.85 8.91 6.14
C ASP A 29 -15.09 9.12 4.63
N VAL A 30 -15.35 10.36 4.24
CA VAL A 30 -14.82 10.89 2.97
C VAL A 30 -13.72 11.90 3.28
N GLY A 31 -12.47 11.50 3.03
CA GLY A 31 -11.33 12.42 2.97
C GLY A 31 -10.66 12.75 4.30
N ALA A 32 -10.03 11.77 4.97
CA ALA A 32 -8.86 12.13 5.78
C ALA A 32 -7.76 12.60 4.82
N GLU A 33 -7.77 13.88 4.44
CA GLU A 33 -6.64 14.53 3.79
C GLU A 33 -5.40 14.20 4.61
N GLN A 34 -4.45 13.49 3.99
CA GLN A 34 -3.19 13.21 4.66
C GLN A 34 -2.49 14.54 4.86
N LYS A 35 -2.35 14.97 6.13
CA LYS A 35 -1.59 16.17 6.49
C LYS A 35 -0.24 16.14 5.74
N PRO A 36 0.10 17.19 4.99
CA PRO A 36 1.39 17.24 4.29
C PRO A 36 2.52 17.07 5.30
N PRO A 37 3.62 16.39 4.93
CA PRO A 37 4.74 16.18 5.83
C PRO A 37 5.30 17.53 6.28
N SER A 38 5.76 17.59 7.52
CA SER A 38 6.44 18.77 8.04
C SER A 38 7.73 19.03 7.25
N PRO A 39 8.03 20.27 6.86
CA PRO A 39 9.29 20.60 6.18
C PRO A 39 10.51 20.06 6.93
N GLY A 40 11.43 19.43 6.20
CA GLY A 40 12.64 18.81 6.77
C GLY A 40 12.43 17.44 7.45
N SER A 41 11.20 16.91 7.51
CA SER A 41 11.00 15.53 7.96
C SER A 41 11.59 14.55 6.95
N ALA A 42 11.91 13.33 7.41
CA ALA A 42 12.43 12.29 6.53
C ALA A 42 11.46 12.01 5.36
N LYS A 43 10.15 12.06 5.61
CA LYS A 43 9.13 11.91 4.56
C LYS A 43 9.26 12.98 3.49
N ALA A 44 9.34 14.25 3.90
CA ALA A 44 9.47 15.37 2.96
C ALA A 44 10.77 15.27 2.15
N LEU A 45 11.88 14.94 2.79
CA LEU A 45 13.20 14.89 2.15
C LEU A 45 13.33 13.72 1.17
N PHE A 46 12.93 12.51 1.55
CA PHE A 46 13.03 11.35 0.65
C PHE A 46 12.04 11.41 -0.51
N ALA A 47 10.84 11.95 -0.28
CA ALA A 47 9.83 12.10 -1.34
C ALA A 47 10.17 13.22 -2.33
N GLY A 48 10.96 14.21 -1.92
CA GLY A 48 11.44 15.28 -2.80
C GLY A 48 12.55 14.85 -3.76
N VAL A 49 13.04 13.62 -3.68
CA VAL A 49 14.12 13.12 -4.55
C VAL A 49 13.55 12.37 -5.75
N SER A 50 13.96 12.78 -6.95
CA SER A 50 13.44 12.20 -8.20
C SER A 50 14.24 11.02 -8.76
N LEU A 51 15.53 10.90 -8.41
CA LEU A 51 16.47 9.93 -9.00
C LEU A 51 17.31 9.19 -7.94
N PRO A 52 17.69 7.93 -8.20
CA PRO A 52 18.53 7.16 -7.30
C PRO A 52 19.96 7.73 -7.29
N THR A 53 20.72 7.38 -6.25
CA THR A 53 22.14 7.68 -6.20
C THR A 53 22.90 6.90 -7.27
N GLN A 54 24.07 7.40 -7.67
CA GLN A 54 25.04 6.60 -8.42
C GLN A 54 25.60 5.46 -7.56
N GLY A 55 26.26 4.49 -8.21
CA GLY A 55 26.97 3.40 -7.57
C GLY A 55 26.12 2.15 -7.28
N PRO A 56 26.63 1.21 -6.48
CA PRO A 56 26.01 -0.08 -6.26
C PRO A 56 24.73 0.01 -5.42
N ALA A 57 23.79 -0.90 -5.72
CA ALA A 57 22.55 -1.05 -4.97
C ALA A 57 22.81 -1.58 -3.55
N GLN A 58 22.49 -0.82 -2.51
CA GLN A 58 22.62 -1.25 -1.13
C GLN A 58 21.39 -0.90 -0.30
N PRO A 59 20.67 -1.90 0.26
CA PRO A 59 19.64 -1.66 1.26
C PRO A 59 20.30 -1.33 2.61
N ILE A 60 19.86 -0.23 3.24
CA ILE A 60 20.46 0.29 4.48
C ILE A 60 19.38 0.41 5.56
N GLY A 61 19.58 -0.27 6.68
CA GLY A 61 18.67 -0.29 7.82
C GLY A 61 17.61 -1.38 7.74
N PHE A 62 16.44 -1.08 8.31
CA PHE A 62 15.30 -1.98 8.38
C PHE A 62 14.21 -1.57 7.39
N TYR A 63 13.33 -2.51 7.00
CA TYR A 63 12.28 -2.30 6.00
C TYR A 63 11.41 -1.05 6.22
N ALA A 64 11.16 -0.68 7.49
CA ALA A 64 10.39 0.49 7.92
C ALA A 64 11.23 1.57 8.63
N LYS A 65 12.55 1.48 8.52
CA LYS A 65 13.49 2.44 9.12
C LYS A 65 14.84 2.36 8.41
N GLY A 66 14.90 2.92 7.21
CA GLY A 66 16.05 2.77 6.34
C GLY A 66 16.06 3.71 5.14
N CYS A 67 16.99 3.44 4.23
CA CYS A 67 17.15 4.10 2.94
C CYS A 67 17.86 3.14 1.98
N MET A 68 18.11 3.59 0.75
CA MET A 68 18.77 2.78 -0.27
C MET A 68 19.65 3.62 -1.20
N THR A 69 20.83 3.10 -1.54
CA THR A 69 21.66 3.61 -2.65
C THR A 69 21.44 2.79 -3.91
N GLY A 70 21.72 3.38 -5.08
CA GLY A 70 21.85 2.66 -6.35
C GLY A 70 20.60 1.87 -6.76
N ALA A 71 19.41 2.34 -6.36
CA ALA A 71 18.17 1.66 -6.73
C ALA A 71 17.97 1.66 -8.24
N VAL A 72 17.35 0.59 -8.75
CA VAL A 72 17.00 0.45 -10.16
C VAL A 72 15.49 0.46 -10.31
N ALA A 73 15.00 1.08 -11.39
CA ALA A 73 13.59 1.13 -11.67
C ALA A 73 13.12 -0.13 -12.41
N LEU A 74 12.02 -0.74 -11.98
CA LEU A 74 11.28 -1.72 -12.78
C LEU A 74 10.76 -1.02 -14.05
N PRO A 75 11.00 -1.53 -15.28
CA PRO A 75 10.40 -0.96 -16.48
C PRO A 75 8.88 -0.79 -16.32
N THR A 76 8.34 0.33 -16.81
CA THR A 76 6.91 0.68 -16.67
C THR A 76 5.98 -0.44 -17.15
N ASP A 77 6.45 -1.20 -18.11
CA ASP A 77 5.77 -2.35 -18.69
C ASP A 77 6.72 -3.53 -18.78
N GLY A 78 6.15 -4.70 -18.93
CA GLY A 78 6.86 -5.85 -19.47
C GLY A 78 5.90 -6.75 -20.21
N PRO A 79 6.34 -7.92 -20.70
CA PRO A 79 5.45 -8.86 -21.36
C PRO A 79 4.26 -9.26 -20.47
N THR A 80 4.52 -9.42 -19.17
CA THR A 80 3.60 -10.01 -18.19
C THR A 80 3.36 -9.14 -16.96
N TRP A 81 3.75 -7.85 -16.99
CA TRP A 81 3.45 -6.89 -15.93
C TRP A 81 3.17 -5.48 -16.45
N GLN A 82 2.53 -4.67 -15.59
CA GLN A 82 2.40 -3.22 -15.75
C GLN A 82 2.59 -2.54 -14.39
N ALA A 83 3.43 -1.50 -14.32
CA ALA A 83 3.57 -0.67 -13.12
C ALA A 83 2.41 0.33 -13.02
N MET A 84 1.88 0.52 -11.81
CA MET A 84 0.72 1.36 -11.51
C MET A 84 1.13 2.62 -10.76
N ARG A 85 0.27 3.65 -10.77
CA ARG A 85 0.50 4.91 -10.03
C ARG A 85 1.89 5.51 -10.31
N LEU A 86 2.23 5.65 -11.59
CA LEU A 86 3.55 6.10 -12.06
C LEU A 86 3.92 7.47 -11.53
N SER A 87 2.93 8.35 -11.36
CA SER A 87 3.06 9.70 -10.78
C SER A 87 3.75 9.69 -9.41
N ARG A 88 3.60 8.61 -8.63
CA ARG A 88 4.20 8.48 -7.30
C ARG A 88 5.71 8.31 -7.30
N ASN A 89 6.30 7.95 -8.45
CA ASN A 89 7.73 7.66 -8.58
C ASN A 89 8.23 6.57 -7.62
N ARG A 90 7.47 5.47 -7.48
CA ARG A 90 7.73 4.39 -6.49
C ARG A 90 8.12 3.03 -7.07
N ARG A 91 8.52 2.97 -8.34
CA ARG A 91 8.93 1.72 -9.01
C ARG A 91 10.41 1.37 -8.85
N TRP A 92 11.07 1.89 -7.81
CA TRP A 92 12.51 1.70 -7.57
C TRP A 92 12.75 0.60 -6.56
N GLY A 93 13.78 -0.21 -6.74
CA GLY A 93 14.11 -1.24 -5.77
C GLY A 93 15.51 -1.77 -5.91
N ASN A 94 15.84 -2.74 -5.05
CA ASN A 94 17.04 -3.53 -5.19
C ASN A 94 16.95 -4.38 -6.48
N PRO A 95 18.05 -4.56 -7.23
CA PRO A 95 18.07 -5.44 -8.40
C PRO A 95 17.51 -6.85 -8.12
N ALA A 96 17.73 -7.39 -6.91
CA ALA A 96 17.16 -8.68 -6.51
C ALA A 96 15.62 -8.64 -6.44
N MET A 97 15.05 -7.52 -5.98
CA MET A 97 13.59 -7.34 -5.93
C MET A 97 13.00 -7.18 -7.33
N ILE A 98 13.62 -6.34 -8.18
CA ILE A 98 13.14 -6.13 -9.54
C ILE A 98 13.22 -7.42 -10.36
N ALA A 99 14.33 -8.16 -10.25
CA ALA A 99 14.47 -9.47 -10.90
C ALA A 99 13.42 -10.48 -10.41
N LEU A 100 13.09 -10.47 -9.11
CA LEU A 100 12.03 -11.32 -8.57
C LEU A 100 10.66 -10.96 -9.18
N LEU A 101 10.34 -9.66 -9.32
CA LEU A 101 9.09 -9.21 -9.92
C LEU A 101 8.96 -9.62 -11.39
N GLU A 102 10.03 -9.48 -12.18
CA GLU A 102 10.01 -9.92 -13.58
C GLU A 102 9.75 -11.43 -13.70
N ARG A 103 10.49 -12.25 -12.94
CA ARG A 103 10.28 -13.71 -12.93
C ARG A 103 8.90 -14.09 -12.42
N PHE A 104 8.46 -13.49 -11.31
CA PHE A 104 7.15 -13.75 -10.73
C PHE A 104 6.01 -13.42 -11.70
N SER A 105 6.14 -12.35 -12.47
CA SER A 105 5.15 -11.98 -13.48
C SER A 105 4.97 -13.07 -14.56
N GLN A 106 6.07 -13.67 -15.01
CA GLN A 106 6.07 -14.72 -16.03
C GLN A 106 5.54 -16.04 -15.46
N ASP A 107 5.99 -16.38 -14.25
CA ASP A 107 5.58 -17.59 -13.55
C ASP A 107 4.09 -17.54 -13.17
N ALA A 108 3.55 -16.36 -12.86
CA ALA A 108 2.12 -16.16 -12.60
C ALA A 108 1.25 -16.57 -13.81
N VAL A 109 1.68 -16.21 -15.01
CA VAL A 109 1.04 -16.65 -16.27
C VAL A 109 1.19 -18.14 -16.46
N LYS A 110 2.42 -18.64 -16.30
CA LYS A 110 2.76 -20.03 -16.64
C LYS A 110 2.16 -21.05 -15.68
N TYR A 111 2.12 -20.76 -14.38
CA TYR A 111 1.82 -21.74 -13.34
C TYR A 111 0.59 -21.40 -12.48
N ALA A 112 0.24 -20.12 -12.33
CA ALA A 112 -0.90 -19.71 -11.51
C ALA A 112 -2.20 -19.48 -12.30
N GLY A 113 -2.14 -19.53 -13.65
CA GLY A 113 -3.28 -19.18 -14.50
C GLY A 113 -3.71 -17.72 -14.29
N TRP A 114 -2.73 -16.84 -14.04
CA TRP A 114 -2.94 -15.42 -13.77
C TRP A 114 -2.40 -14.60 -14.95
N PRO A 115 -3.14 -13.64 -15.54
CA PRO A 115 -2.82 -13.08 -16.85
C PRO A 115 -1.59 -12.15 -16.90
N GLY A 116 -0.88 -12.00 -15.78
CA GLY A 116 0.17 -11.02 -15.54
C GLY A 116 -0.13 -10.20 -14.29
N ILE A 117 0.84 -9.44 -13.82
CA ILE A 117 0.74 -8.72 -12.54
C ILE A 117 0.66 -7.20 -12.74
N LEU A 118 -0.16 -6.55 -11.92
CA LEU A 118 -0.12 -5.10 -11.76
C LEU A 118 0.73 -4.79 -10.53
N VAL A 119 1.85 -4.09 -10.73
CA VAL A 119 2.83 -3.77 -9.68
C VAL A 119 2.52 -2.38 -9.14
N GLY A 120 2.28 -2.27 -7.84
CA GLY A 120 2.10 -1.03 -7.11
C GLY A 120 3.43 -0.43 -6.64
N ASP A 121 3.46 0.02 -5.38
CA ASP A 121 4.63 0.66 -4.81
C ASP A 121 5.74 -0.38 -4.55
N VAL A 122 7.00 -0.04 -4.88
CA VAL A 122 8.21 -0.82 -4.54
C VAL A 122 9.04 -0.02 -3.54
N ALA A 123 9.62 1.10 -3.96
CA ALA A 123 10.28 2.10 -3.12
C ALA A 123 10.46 3.41 -3.88
N GLN A 124 10.73 4.49 -3.16
CA GLN A 124 11.19 5.77 -3.73
C GLN A 124 12.63 5.61 -4.26
N PRO A 125 13.16 6.55 -5.09
CA PRO A 125 14.46 6.39 -5.74
C PRO A 125 15.64 6.16 -4.78
N ARG A 126 15.55 6.69 -3.55
CA ARG A 126 16.56 6.50 -2.51
C ARG A 126 16.01 5.76 -1.29
N GLY A 127 14.90 5.04 -1.47
CA GLY A 127 14.15 4.41 -0.39
C GLY A 127 13.57 5.45 0.57
N GLY A 128 13.70 5.20 1.88
CA GLY A 128 13.27 6.12 2.92
C GLY A 128 11.76 6.18 3.15
N PRO A 129 11.32 6.87 4.23
CA PRO A 129 9.91 7.03 4.55
C PRO A 129 9.10 7.69 3.43
N MET A 130 7.96 7.12 3.08
CA MET A 130 7.05 7.65 2.06
C MET A 130 6.12 8.72 2.64
N LEU A 131 5.66 9.65 1.80
CA LEU A 131 4.65 10.66 2.16
C LEU A 131 3.42 9.99 2.80
N ASN A 132 2.92 8.97 2.12
CA ASN A 132 1.66 8.30 2.40
C ASN A 132 1.75 6.80 2.09
N GLY A 133 0.75 6.06 2.55
CA GLY A 133 0.67 4.61 2.42
C GLY A 133 1.57 3.90 3.42
N HIS A 134 2.45 3.06 2.92
CA HIS A 134 3.16 2.06 3.70
C HIS A 134 4.16 2.64 4.70
N SER A 135 4.24 2.00 5.86
CA SER A 135 5.31 2.27 6.83
C SER A 135 6.67 1.68 6.41
N SER A 136 6.67 0.61 5.60
CA SER A 136 7.87 -0.03 5.04
C SER A 136 8.25 0.51 3.65
N HIS A 137 8.77 -0.32 2.74
CA HIS A 137 9.25 0.08 1.40
C HIS A 137 10.46 1.04 1.42
N GLN A 138 11.15 1.14 2.54
CA GLN A 138 12.22 2.14 2.70
C GLN A 138 13.58 1.66 2.18
N ILE A 139 13.75 0.37 1.90
CA ILE A 139 15.06 -0.20 1.53
C ILE A 139 15.03 -0.98 0.19
N GLY A 140 13.96 -0.85 -0.59
CA GLY A 140 13.86 -1.46 -1.93
C GLY A 140 13.73 -2.98 -1.94
N LEU A 141 13.23 -3.59 -0.86
CA LEU A 141 13.03 -5.03 -0.69
C LEU A 141 11.55 -5.41 -0.45
N ASP A 142 10.65 -4.48 -0.72
CA ASP A 142 9.20 -4.62 -0.57
C ASP A 142 8.54 -4.28 -1.92
N ALA A 143 7.42 -4.92 -2.26
CA ALA A 143 6.58 -4.49 -3.38
C ALA A 143 5.13 -4.93 -3.21
N ASP A 144 4.21 -4.08 -3.66
CA ASP A 144 2.79 -4.40 -3.70
C ASP A 144 2.37 -4.96 -5.04
N ILE A 145 1.60 -6.03 -5.00
CA ILE A 145 1.00 -6.65 -6.19
C ILE A 145 -0.52 -6.62 -6.03
N TRP A 146 -1.20 -6.04 -7.01
CA TRP A 146 -2.66 -5.92 -6.94
C TRP A 146 -3.32 -7.29 -7.16
N PHE A 147 -4.43 -7.53 -6.47
CA PHE A 147 -5.33 -8.67 -6.76
C PHE A 147 -6.23 -8.44 -7.98
N THR A 148 -6.16 -7.25 -8.59
CA THR A 148 -6.76 -6.94 -9.89
C THR A 148 -5.94 -7.63 -10.99
N PRO A 149 -6.55 -8.50 -11.83
CA PRO A 149 -5.85 -9.12 -12.94
C PRO A 149 -5.33 -8.07 -13.93
N MET A 150 -4.13 -8.29 -14.46
CA MET A 150 -3.61 -7.45 -15.54
C MET A 150 -4.48 -7.60 -16.80
N PRO A 151 -4.94 -6.50 -17.43
CA PRO A 151 -5.71 -6.58 -18.66
C PRO A 151 -4.84 -7.06 -19.84
N ALA A 152 -5.48 -7.63 -20.87
CA ALA A 152 -4.81 -8.11 -22.09
C ALA A 152 -4.25 -6.98 -22.99
N ARG A 153 -4.46 -5.72 -22.60
CA ARG A 153 -3.94 -4.52 -23.28
C ARG A 153 -3.05 -3.73 -22.33
N ARG A 154 -2.26 -2.83 -22.90
CA ARG A 154 -1.53 -1.85 -22.11
C ARG A 154 -2.48 -0.75 -21.62
N LEU A 155 -2.30 -0.36 -20.36
CA LEU A 155 -3.00 0.75 -19.74
C LEU A 155 -2.26 2.05 -20.06
N THR A 156 -2.99 3.11 -20.37
CA THR A 156 -2.43 4.46 -20.49
C THR A 156 -1.91 4.95 -19.14
N ALA A 157 -1.12 6.03 -19.13
CA ALA A 157 -0.65 6.64 -17.89
C ALA A 157 -1.84 7.03 -16.99
N GLU A 158 -2.86 7.69 -17.53
CA GLU A 158 -4.06 8.10 -16.79
C GLU A 158 -4.85 6.90 -16.24
N GLU A 159 -5.02 5.84 -17.03
CA GLU A 159 -5.68 4.62 -16.55
C GLU A 159 -4.92 3.99 -15.38
N ARG A 160 -3.59 4.04 -15.39
CA ARG A 160 -2.77 3.56 -14.26
C ARG A 160 -2.91 4.40 -13.00
N GLU A 161 -3.29 5.67 -13.12
CA GLU A 161 -3.57 6.53 -11.97
C GLU A 161 -4.99 6.32 -11.42
N ASN A 162 -5.95 6.04 -12.31
CA ASN A 162 -7.36 6.06 -11.97
C ASN A 162 -8.01 4.67 -11.83
N LEU A 163 -7.33 3.58 -12.26
CA LEU A 163 -7.87 2.24 -12.15
C LEU A 163 -8.21 1.92 -10.67
N PRO A 164 -9.47 1.58 -10.34
CA PRO A 164 -9.85 1.30 -8.97
C PRO A 164 -9.28 -0.04 -8.50
N PHE A 165 -9.03 -0.10 -7.20
CA PHE A 165 -8.66 -1.35 -6.53
C PHE A 165 -9.82 -2.34 -6.52
N THR A 166 -9.53 -3.62 -6.73
CA THR A 166 -10.48 -4.71 -6.49
C THR A 166 -10.29 -5.22 -5.06
N SER A 167 -11.19 -4.87 -4.13
CA SER A 167 -11.17 -5.46 -2.79
C SER A 167 -11.57 -6.93 -2.82
N MET A 168 -10.81 -7.77 -2.10
CA MET A 168 -11.17 -9.17 -1.86
C MET A 168 -12.25 -9.32 -0.79
N LEU A 169 -12.63 -8.26 -0.07
CA LEU A 169 -13.64 -8.33 0.97
C LEU A 169 -15.06 -8.14 0.42
N GLN A 170 -16.00 -8.80 1.08
CA GLN A 170 -17.42 -8.54 0.88
C GLN A 170 -17.77 -7.23 1.58
N LYS A 171 -18.37 -6.30 0.84
CA LYS A 171 -18.87 -5.03 1.37
C LYS A 171 -19.80 -5.26 2.57
N ASP A 172 -19.67 -4.41 3.58
CA ASP A 172 -20.49 -4.38 4.80
C ASP A 172 -20.44 -5.71 5.61
N LYS A 173 -19.36 -6.49 5.45
CA LYS A 173 -19.14 -7.72 6.23
C LYS A 173 -17.75 -7.75 6.84
N PHE A 174 -17.71 -7.97 8.15
CA PHE A 174 -16.46 -8.06 8.89
C PHE A 174 -15.59 -9.24 8.40
N LEU A 175 -14.35 -8.93 7.98
CA LEU A 175 -13.31 -9.87 7.57
C LEU A 175 -13.82 -11.07 6.76
N THR A 176 -14.71 -10.80 5.81
CA THR A 176 -15.32 -11.84 4.97
C THR A 176 -14.86 -11.66 3.54
N VAL A 177 -14.26 -12.70 2.94
CA VAL A 177 -13.87 -12.67 1.52
C VAL A 177 -15.11 -12.69 0.63
N ASN A 178 -15.14 -11.86 -0.40
CA ASN A 178 -16.19 -11.84 -1.41
C ASN A 178 -16.08 -13.07 -2.33
N PRO A 179 -17.03 -14.02 -2.28
CA PRO A 179 -16.97 -15.23 -3.09
C PRO A 179 -17.14 -14.97 -4.59
N LYS A 180 -17.68 -13.81 -4.99
CA LYS A 180 -17.81 -13.44 -6.40
C LYS A 180 -16.49 -12.95 -7.01
N VAL A 181 -15.54 -12.53 -6.19
CA VAL A 181 -14.26 -11.98 -6.62
C VAL A 181 -13.13 -12.98 -6.40
N TRP A 182 -13.16 -13.73 -5.30
CA TRP A 182 -12.11 -14.71 -4.99
C TRP A 182 -12.11 -15.88 -5.97
N THR A 183 -10.93 -16.26 -6.44
CA THR A 183 -10.71 -17.37 -7.37
C THR A 183 -9.55 -18.22 -6.90
N GLU A 184 -9.51 -19.47 -7.35
CA GLU A 184 -8.39 -20.37 -7.06
C GLU A 184 -7.07 -19.85 -7.66
N SER A 185 -7.13 -19.15 -8.81
CA SER A 185 -5.94 -18.52 -9.41
C SER A 185 -5.29 -17.47 -8.49
N ARG A 186 -6.07 -16.75 -7.67
CA ARG A 186 -5.50 -15.84 -6.65
C ARG A 186 -4.83 -16.60 -5.50
N ALA A 187 -5.38 -17.73 -5.09
CA ALA A 187 -4.75 -18.60 -4.10
C ALA A 187 -3.42 -19.16 -4.64
N ARG A 188 -3.41 -19.63 -5.89
CA ARG A 188 -2.19 -20.09 -6.58
C ARG A 188 -1.17 -18.97 -6.74
N LEU A 189 -1.60 -17.75 -7.09
CA LEU A 189 -0.72 -16.59 -7.20
C LEU A 189 0.02 -16.29 -5.88
N LEU A 190 -0.70 -16.30 -4.75
CA LEU A 190 -0.11 -16.08 -3.43
C LEU A 190 0.89 -17.18 -3.06
N MET A 191 0.55 -18.45 -3.31
CA MET A 191 1.42 -19.57 -2.98
C MET A 191 2.64 -19.64 -3.90
N LEU A 192 2.49 -19.26 -5.17
CA LEU A 192 3.59 -19.08 -6.10
C LEU A 192 4.55 -17.99 -5.60
N ALA A 193 4.04 -16.82 -5.24
CA ALA A 193 4.88 -15.76 -4.64
C ALA A 193 5.59 -16.24 -3.36
N ALA A 194 4.89 -17.02 -2.52
CA ALA A 194 5.47 -17.54 -1.28
C ALA A 194 6.55 -18.62 -1.53
N SER A 195 6.55 -19.25 -2.71
CA SER A 195 7.45 -20.35 -3.03
C SER A 195 8.90 -19.91 -3.25
N TYR A 196 9.15 -18.65 -3.63
CA TYR A 196 10.50 -18.16 -3.86
C TYR A 196 11.34 -18.18 -2.57
N PRO A 197 12.59 -18.68 -2.61
CA PRO A 197 13.46 -18.73 -1.44
C PRO A 197 13.86 -17.33 -0.92
N GLU A 198 13.85 -16.33 -1.81
CA GLU A 198 14.11 -14.93 -1.48
C GLU A 198 12.96 -14.29 -0.71
N VAL A 199 11.72 -14.73 -0.94
CA VAL A 199 10.52 -14.19 -0.28
C VAL A 199 10.47 -14.67 1.17
N GLU A 200 10.44 -13.71 2.09
CA GLU A 200 10.38 -13.97 3.52
C GLU A 200 8.96 -13.88 4.08
N ARG A 201 8.20 -12.86 3.64
CA ARG A 201 6.81 -12.63 4.07
C ARG A 201 5.98 -12.13 2.90
N ILE A 202 4.71 -12.49 2.92
CA ILE A 202 3.67 -11.88 2.11
C ILE A 202 2.60 -11.34 3.04
N PHE A 203 2.38 -10.04 3.08
CA PHE A 203 1.33 -9.47 3.92
C PHE A 203 0.01 -9.41 3.16
N VAL A 204 -1.05 -9.87 3.83
CA VAL A 204 -2.41 -9.95 3.30
C VAL A 204 -3.41 -9.61 4.40
N ASN A 205 -4.62 -9.24 4.02
CA ASN A 205 -5.73 -9.10 4.97
C ASN A 205 -5.97 -10.41 5.76
N PRO A 206 -6.40 -10.37 7.04
CA PRO A 206 -6.69 -11.58 7.82
C PRO A 206 -7.76 -12.47 7.18
N ALA A 207 -8.75 -11.89 6.50
CA ALA A 207 -9.78 -12.64 5.77
C ALA A 207 -9.19 -13.47 4.63
N ILE A 208 -8.21 -12.92 3.91
CA ILE A 208 -7.49 -13.62 2.83
C ILE A 208 -6.68 -14.76 3.42
N LYS A 209 -5.93 -14.51 4.51
CA LYS A 209 -5.18 -15.58 5.18
C LYS A 209 -6.12 -16.69 5.66
N LYS A 210 -7.26 -16.35 6.27
CA LYS A 210 -8.27 -17.33 6.68
C LYS A 210 -8.81 -18.12 5.50
N LYS A 211 -9.16 -17.45 4.39
CA LYS A 211 -9.61 -18.12 3.17
C LYS A 211 -8.57 -19.11 2.65
N MET A 212 -7.29 -18.75 2.65
CA MET A 212 -6.19 -19.66 2.31
C MET A 212 -6.12 -20.84 3.28
N CYS A 213 -6.19 -20.61 4.59
CA CYS A 213 -6.19 -21.67 5.59
C CYS A 213 -7.33 -22.67 5.38
N ASP A 214 -8.53 -22.17 5.12
CA ASP A 214 -9.75 -22.96 4.97
C ASP A 214 -9.83 -23.73 3.64
N THR A 215 -9.23 -23.21 2.56
CA THR A 215 -9.49 -23.73 1.20
C THR A 215 -8.26 -24.14 0.39
N TRP A 216 -7.04 -23.82 0.83
CA TRP A 216 -5.83 -24.27 0.13
C TRP A 216 -5.54 -25.74 0.45
N THR A 217 -5.59 -26.57 -0.59
CA THR A 217 -5.36 -28.02 -0.54
C THR A 217 -3.98 -28.45 -1.09
N GLY A 218 -3.21 -27.51 -1.65
CA GLY A 218 -1.84 -27.78 -2.13
C GLY A 218 -0.80 -27.80 -1.02
N ASP A 219 0.48 -27.74 -1.39
CA ASP A 219 1.59 -27.69 -0.42
C ASP A 219 1.46 -26.47 0.51
N ARG A 220 1.48 -26.71 1.83
CA ARG A 220 1.32 -25.70 2.88
C ARG A 220 2.66 -25.27 3.49
N THR A 221 3.78 -25.80 3.03
CA THR A 221 5.14 -25.49 3.56
C THR A 221 5.40 -23.99 3.62
N ASN A 222 4.98 -23.25 2.59
CA ASN A 222 5.15 -21.80 2.52
C ASN A 222 3.93 -21.00 2.97
N LEU A 223 2.83 -21.65 3.39
CA LEU A 223 1.61 -20.94 3.76
C LEU A 223 1.85 -20.02 4.97
N GLY A 224 2.74 -20.41 5.89
CA GLY A 224 3.16 -19.59 7.03
C GLY A 224 3.68 -18.19 6.65
N LYS A 225 4.28 -18.05 5.46
CA LYS A 225 4.78 -16.76 4.95
C LYS A 225 3.68 -15.74 4.70
N LEU A 226 2.43 -16.18 4.47
CA LEU A 226 1.29 -15.26 4.41
C LEU A 226 0.99 -14.75 5.83
N ARG A 227 1.23 -13.46 6.06
CA ARG A 227 1.12 -12.78 7.35
C ARG A 227 -0.10 -11.84 7.35
N PRO A 228 -1.09 -12.07 8.23
CA PRO A 228 -2.19 -11.13 8.40
C PRO A 228 -1.70 -9.75 8.82
N ILE A 229 -2.24 -8.71 8.20
CA ILE A 229 -2.09 -7.30 8.59
C ILE A 229 -3.36 -6.51 8.24
N TYR A 230 -3.57 -5.37 8.88
CA TYR A 230 -4.65 -4.43 8.52
C TYR A 230 -4.59 -4.02 7.04
N GLY A 231 -5.74 -3.70 6.43
CA GLY A 231 -5.82 -3.38 5.00
C GLY A 231 -5.46 -4.60 4.14
N HIS A 232 -4.62 -4.41 3.13
CA HIS A 232 -4.07 -5.49 2.27
C HIS A 232 -5.13 -6.45 1.72
N ASP A 233 -6.34 -5.94 1.47
CA ASP A 233 -7.43 -6.70 0.86
C ASP A 233 -7.51 -6.51 -0.65
N SER A 234 -6.85 -5.50 -1.22
CA SER A 234 -6.84 -5.21 -2.65
C SER A 234 -5.51 -5.47 -3.34
N HIS A 235 -4.46 -5.64 -2.54
CA HIS A 235 -3.11 -6.00 -2.95
C HIS A 235 -2.51 -6.92 -1.88
N PHE A 236 -1.45 -7.64 -2.25
CA PHE A 236 -0.58 -8.30 -1.30
C PHE A 236 0.82 -7.71 -1.39
N HIS A 237 1.45 -7.61 -0.22
CA HIS A 237 2.78 -7.03 -0.09
C HIS A 237 3.80 -8.16 -0.05
N ILE A 238 4.71 -8.23 -1.02
CA ILE A 238 5.86 -9.13 -1.01
C ILE A 238 7.03 -8.45 -0.29
N ARG A 239 7.65 -9.16 0.66
CA ARG A 239 8.94 -8.79 1.26
C ARG A 239 9.98 -9.87 0.99
N ILE A 240 11.12 -9.46 0.44
CA ILE A 240 12.29 -10.35 0.29
C ILE A 240 13.30 -10.14 1.42
N LYS A 241 14.13 -11.16 1.65
CA LYS A 241 15.23 -11.12 2.62
C LYS A 241 16.28 -10.08 2.22
N CYS A 242 17.09 -9.65 3.18
CA CYS A 242 18.34 -8.94 2.90
C CYS A 242 19.19 -9.76 1.90
N PRO A 243 19.64 -9.18 0.78
CA PRO A 243 20.51 -9.86 -0.17
C PRO A 243 21.81 -10.34 0.50
N PRO A 244 22.38 -11.48 0.08
CA PRO A 244 23.67 -11.94 0.58
C PRO A 244 24.76 -10.85 0.45
N GLY A 245 25.51 -10.63 1.53
CA GLY A 245 26.58 -9.62 1.56
C GLY A 245 26.15 -8.17 1.80
N ALA A 246 24.84 -7.88 1.90
CA ALA A 246 24.34 -6.55 2.21
C ALA A 246 24.52 -6.21 3.71
N ALA A 247 25.75 -5.84 4.11
CA ALA A 247 26.10 -5.56 5.51
C ALA A 247 25.29 -4.42 6.15
N GLY A 248 24.79 -3.48 5.35
CA GLY A 248 23.94 -2.39 5.81
C GLY A 248 22.49 -2.79 6.10
N CYS A 249 22.06 -4.00 5.72
CA CYS A 249 20.67 -4.44 5.79
C CYS A 249 20.39 -5.20 7.09
N THR A 250 19.37 -4.76 7.83
CA THR A 250 18.94 -5.42 9.06
C THR A 250 17.83 -6.43 8.76
N PRO A 251 18.05 -7.74 8.99
CA PRO A 251 17.02 -8.75 8.79
C PRO A 251 15.91 -8.63 9.84
N GLN A 252 14.76 -9.24 9.55
CA GLN A 252 13.67 -9.42 10.51
C GLN A 252 13.73 -10.83 11.12
N ALA A 253 12.99 -11.05 12.22
CA ALA A 253 12.89 -12.37 12.82
C ALA A 253 12.28 -13.38 11.81
N PRO A 254 12.67 -14.66 11.83
CA PRO A 254 12.05 -15.68 10.99
C PRO A 254 10.54 -15.77 11.21
N VAL A 255 9.80 -16.22 10.19
CA VAL A 255 8.41 -16.60 10.36
C VAL A 255 8.34 -17.82 11.28
N ALA A 256 7.39 -17.82 12.22
CA ALA A 256 7.19 -18.95 13.11
C ALA A 256 6.90 -20.23 12.32
N SER A 257 7.33 -21.38 12.84
CA SER A 257 7.07 -22.69 12.23
C SER A 257 5.58 -22.95 12.07
N GLY A 258 5.22 -23.67 11.01
CA GLY A 258 3.84 -24.04 10.69
C GLY A 258 3.21 -23.12 9.65
N ASP A 259 1.94 -23.37 9.36
CA ASP A 259 1.20 -22.64 8.32
C ASP A 259 0.57 -21.33 8.81
N GLY A 260 0.63 -21.06 10.12
CA GLY A 260 0.05 -19.88 10.75
C GLY A 260 -1.48 -19.84 10.70
N CYS A 261 -2.14 -21.01 10.64
CA CYS A 261 -3.58 -21.18 10.68
C CYS A 261 -4.07 -21.57 12.09
N ASP A 262 -3.48 -20.95 13.11
CA ASP A 262 -3.65 -21.27 14.53
C ASP A 262 -4.21 -20.08 15.33
N LYS A 263 -4.00 -20.07 16.66
CA LYS A 263 -4.42 -18.99 17.56
C LYS A 263 -3.90 -17.61 17.13
N SER A 264 -2.75 -17.55 16.46
CA SER A 264 -2.19 -16.28 15.93
C SER A 264 -3.06 -15.68 14.84
N LEU A 265 -3.71 -16.49 14.01
CA LEU A 265 -4.72 -16.04 13.05
C LEU A 265 -6.05 -15.74 13.75
N ALA A 266 -6.48 -16.61 14.67
CA ALA A 266 -7.74 -16.44 15.39
C ALA A 266 -7.81 -15.11 16.16
N TYR A 267 -6.69 -14.59 16.66
CA TYR A 267 -6.60 -13.28 17.31
C TYR A 267 -7.17 -12.14 16.46
N TRP A 268 -6.96 -12.17 15.14
CA TRP A 268 -7.46 -11.15 14.20
C TRP A 268 -8.99 -11.12 14.10
N PHE A 269 -9.66 -12.20 14.49
CA PHE A 269 -11.12 -12.32 14.49
C PHE A 269 -11.72 -12.05 15.89
N THR A 270 -10.92 -11.57 16.83
CA THR A 270 -11.40 -11.06 18.13
C THR A 270 -11.58 -9.53 18.08
N PRO A 271 -12.31 -8.91 19.03
CA PRO A 271 -12.40 -7.45 19.10
C PRO A 271 -11.08 -6.74 19.44
N ALA A 272 -10.12 -7.44 20.06
CA ALA A 272 -8.90 -6.83 20.61
C ALA A 272 -8.05 -6.03 19.59
N PRO A 273 -7.71 -6.55 18.39
CA PRO A 273 -6.96 -5.79 17.39
C PRO A 273 -7.74 -4.60 16.78
N TRP A 274 -9.06 -4.57 16.92
CA TRP A 274 -9.92 -3.52 16.36
C TRP A 274 -10.37 -2.50 17.41
N ALA A 275 -10.01 -2.72 18.68
CA ALA A 275 -10.40 -1.84 19.76
C ALA A 275 -9.81 -0.43 19.57
N PRO A 276 -10.61 0.64 19.80
CA PRO A 276 -10.08 1.99 19.78
C PRO A 276 -9.03 2.16 20.90
N PRO A 277 -8.13 3.16 20.77
CA PRO A 277 -7.22 3.51 21.84
C PRO A 277 -7.99 3.75 23.15
N LYS A 278 -7.49 3.22 24.27
CA LYS A 278 -8.11 3.44 25.58
C LYS A 278 -8.15 4.95 25.87
N PRO A 279 -9.26 5.48 26.40
CA PRO A 279 -9.31 6.87 26.79
C PRO A 279 -8.21 7.14 27.84
N PRO A 280 -7.57 8.33 27.80
CA PRO A 280 -6.60 8.70 28.82
C PRO A 280 -7.25 8.62 30.21
N LYS A 281 -6.47 8.19 31.22
CA LYS A 281 -6.96 8.13 32.61
C LYS A 281 -7.43 9.53 33.05
N PRO A 282 -8.48 9.65 33.87
CA PRO A 282 -8.88 10.94 34.44
C PRO A 282 -7.69 11.64 35.10
N GLY A 283 -7.43 12.90 34.73
CA GLY A 283 -6.29 13.68 35.22
C GLY A 283 -4.94 13.40 34.53
N ALA A 284 -4.87 12.49 33.57
CA ALA A 284 -3.66 12.30 32.77
C ALA A 284 -3.48 13.47 31.78
N LYS A 285 -2.26 13.99 31.69
CA LYS A 285 -1.90 14.94 30.62
C LYS A 285 -2.14 14.27 29.26
N PRO A 286 -2.71 14.98 28.27
CA PRO A 286 -2.84 14.46 26.92
C PRO A 286 -1.48 13.94 26.43
N PRO A 287 -1.42 12.76 25.77
CA PRO A 287 -0.18 12.28 25.18
C PRO A 287 0.35 13.32 24.19
N LYS A 288 1.66 13.56 24.20
CA LYS A 288 2.28 14.42 23.19
C LYS A 288 1.96 13.83 21.81
N PRO A 289 1.58 14.66 20.82
CA PRO A 289 1.36 14.17 19.48
C PRO A 289 2.63 13.47 18.97
N PRO A 290 2.51 12.35 18.23
CA PRO A 290 3.65 11.71 17.62
C PRO A 290 4.41 12.73 16.77
N ARG A 291 5.71 12.90 17.02
CA ARG A 291 6.54 13.72 16.13
C ARG A 291 6.81 12.95 14.85
N GLU A 292 6.93 13.65 13.74
CA GLU A 292 7.37 13.05 12.49
C GLU A 292 8.81 12.53 12.62
N MET A 293 9.10 11.46 11.85
CA MET A 293 10.44 10.90 11.75
C MET A 293 11.34 11.91 11.03
N MET A 294 12.49 12.21 11.62
CA MET A 294 13.54 13.03 11.05
C MET A 294 14.63 12.15 10.45
N VAL A 295 15.45 12.69 9.54
CA VAL A 295 16.58 11.93 8.97
C VAL A 295 17.56 11.48 10.06
N SER A 296 17.70 12.26 11.13
CA SER A 296 18.49 11.90 12.32
C SER A 296 17.99 10.67 13.07
N ASP A 297 16.75 10.23 12.82
CA ASP A 297 16.21 8.99 13.40
C ASP A 297 16.54 7.75 12.57
N LEU A 298 16.94 7.92 11.31
CA LEU A 298 17.31 6.84 10.38
C LEU A 298 18.76 6.38 10.61
N PRO A 299 19.18 5.24 10.00
CA PRO A 299 20.60 4.88 9.99
C PRO A 299 21.47 6.04 9.53
N LYS A 300 22.63 6.23 10.18
CA LYS A 300 23.53 7.39 9.94
C LYS A 300 23.87 7.61 8.47
N ALA A 301 23.99 6.55 7.68
CA ALA A 301 24.29 6.64 6.26
C ALA A 301 23.17 7.33 5.44
N CYS A 302 21.93 7.38 5.92
CA CYS A 302 20.79 7.90 5.17
C CYS A 302 20.84 9.40 4.89
N SER A 303 21.54 10.19 5.71
CA SER A 303 21.81 11.60 5.36
C SER A 303 22.73 11.68 4.14
N ALA A 304 23.83 10.91 4.12
CA ALA A 304 24.73 10.85 2.98
C ALA A 304 24.05 10.30 1.71
N VAL A 305 23.09 9.39 1.86
CA VAL A 305 22.27 8.92 0.74
C VAL A 305 21.44 10.05 0.15
N LEU A 306 20.85 10.95 0.95
CA LEU A 306 20.11 12.11 0.44
C LEU A 306 21.01 13.14 -0.27
N ASP A 307 22.25 13.28 0.19
CA ASP A 307 23.20 14.27 -0.36
C ASP A 307 24.01 13.74 -1.56
N ALA A 308 23.96 12.42 -1.83
CA ALA A 308 24.74 11.80 -2.89
C ALA A 308 24.33 12.25 -4.30
N ALA A 309 25.28 12.18 -5.24
CA ALA A 309 25.04 12.46 -6.65
C ALA A 309 24.02 11.49 -7.25
N SER A 310 23.05 12.02 -7.99
CA SER A 310 22.08 11.24 -8.75
C SER A 310 22.70 10.65 -10.01
N VAL A 311 22.13 9.55 -10.49
CA VAL A 311 22.32 9.11 -11.89
C VAL A 311 21.89 10.20 -12.88
N ALA A 312 22.35 10.11 -14.12
CA ALA A 312 22.06 11.11 -15.16
C ALA A 312 20.58 11.15 -15.59
N SER A 313 19.88 10.01 -15.54
CA SER A 313 18.47 9.93 -15.93
C SER A 313 17.79 8.67 -15.38
N MET A 314 16.46 8.65 -15.44
CA MET A 314 15.66 7.48 -15.10
C MET A 314 15.94 6.30 -16.04
N GLN A 315 16.17 6.56 -17.32
CA GLN A 315 16.51 5.55 -18.32
C GLN A 315 17.85 4.86 -17.98
N ALA A 316 18.84 5.63 -17.52
CA ALA A 316 20.15 5.11 -17.13
C ALA A 316 20.08 4.16 -15.90
N ALA A 317 19.07 4.34 -15.04
CA ALA A 317 18.85 3.52 -13.86
C ALA A 317 17.65 2.56 -13.98
N THR A 318 17.10 2.37 -15.18
CA THR A 318 16.07 1.34 -15.42
C THR A 318 16.74 -0.03 -15.52
N TYR A 319 16.16 -1.03 -14.85
CA TYR A 319 16.65 -2.39 -14.89
C TYR A 319 16.62 -2.94 -16.33
N GLY A 320 17.68 -3.64 -16.75
CA GLY A 320 17.89 -4.02 -18.15
C GLY A 320 18.43 -2.89 -19.06
N GLY A 321 18.69 -1.70 -18.49
CA GLY A 321 19.34 -0.58 -19.18
C GLY A 321 18.43 0.21 -20.12
N PRO A 322 19.00 1.13 -20.93
CA PRO A 322 18.23 2.03 -21.79
C PRO A 322 17.32 1.31 -22.79
N SER A 323 17.76 0.17 -23.32
CA SER A 323 16.95 -0.64 -24.24
C SER A 323 15.68 -1.16 -23.58
N ALA A 324 15.72 -1.57 -22.30
CA ALA A 324 14.53 -1.97 -21.56
C ALA A 324 13.62 -0.77 -21.23
N ALA A 325 14.18 0.42 -21.03
CA ALA A 325 13.41 1.65 -20.84
C ALA A 325 12.66 2.07 -22.13
N SER A 326 13.24 1.83 -23.30
CA SER A 326 12.68 2.22 -24.60
C SER A 326 11.81 1.14 -25.27
N ALA A 327 12.09 -0.15 -25.04
CA ALA A 327 11.44 -1.28 -25.73
C ALA A 327 9.95 -1.44 -25.44
N LEU A 328 9.40 -0.64 -24.52
CA LEU A 328 8.00 -0.73 -24.11
C LEU A 328 7.23 0.58 -24.31
N ALA A 329 7.90 1.66 -24.72
CA ALA A 329 7.27 2.91 -25.13
C ALA A 329 6.84 2.92 -26.62
N ALA A 330 7.19 1.87 -27.39
CA ALA A 330 7.00 1.81 -28.84
C ALA A 330 5.59 1.32 -29.30
N ALA A 331 4.62 1.16 -28.39
CA ALA A 331 3.22 1.10 -28.79
C ALA A 331 2.69 2.54 -28.87
N PRO A 332 2.20 3.04 -30.03
CA PRO A 332 1.96 4.45 -30.23
C PRO A 332 0.85 4.95 -29.29
N ALA A 333 1.23 5.84 -28.37
CA ALA A 333 0.30 6.82 -27.82
C ALA A 333 0.16 7.94 -28.86
N ALA A 334 -1.08 8.37 -29.12
CA ALA A 334 -1.36 9.52 -29.96
C ALA A 334 -0.67 10.79 -29.41
N ALA A 335 -0.31 11.70 -30.32
CA ALA A 335 0.48 12.91 -30.09
C ALA A 335 -0.12 13.84 -28.99
N PRO A 336 0.72 14.68 -28.33
CA PRO A 336 0.35 15.38 -27.12
C PRO A 336 -0.51 16.61 -27.42
N ALA A 337 -1.39 16.95 -26.48
CA ALA A 337 -1.81 18.33 -26.29
C ALA A 337 -0.83 18.95 -25.28
N ASP A 338 -0.29 20.10 -25.65
CA ASP A 338 0.37 21.01 -24.71
C ASP A 338 -0.60 21.32 -23.56
N ASP A 339 -0.09 21.36 -22.33
CA ASP A 339 -0.34 22.46 -21.39
C ASP A 339 0.54 22.28 -20.13
N ASP A 340 1.18 23.38 -19.76
CA ASP A 340 1.92 23.63 -18.53
C ASP A 340 0.93 23.71 -17.35
N GLU A 341 0.80 22.64 -16.57
CA GLU A 341 0.01 22.61 -15.33
C GLU A 341 0.72 21.71 -14.30
N GLY A 342 0.72 22.16 -13.04
CA GLY A 342 1.53 21.64 -11.96
C GLY A 342 1.36 20.14 -11.65
N LEU A 343 2.34 19.61 -10.90
CA LEU A 343 2.39 18.23 -10.42
C LEU A 343 0.99 17.72 -9.99
N PRO A 344 0.45 16.66 -10.61
CA PRO A 344 -0.91 16.20 -10.34
C PRO A 344 -1.06 15.65 -8.93
N ASP A 345 -2.28 15.75 -8.43
CA ASP A 345 -2.73 15.23 -7.14
C ASP A 345 -2.41 13.73 -6.99
N VAL A 346 -2.03 13.32 -5.78
CA VAL A 346 -1.57 11.96 -5.52
C VAL A 346 -2.74 11.00 -5.68
N GLY A 347 -2.73 10.18 -6.74
CA GLY A 347 -3.78 9.20 -7.01
C GLY A 347 -4.11 8.34 -5.77
N PRO A 348 -5.34 7.82 -5.64
CA PRO A 348 -5.89 7.32 -4.38
C PRO A 348 -4.98 6.28 -3.73
N VAL A 349 -4.54 6.57 -2.51
CA VAL A 349 -3.67 5.71 -1.68
C VAL A 349 -4.55 4.77 -0.87
N PRO A 350 -4.33 3.43 -0.93
CA PRO A 350 -5.00 2.52 -0.01
C PRO A 350 -4.77 2.96 1.43
N ASN A 351 -5.86 3.10 2.20
CA ASN A 351 -5.75 3.33 3.63
C ASN A 351 -5.47 1.98 4.32
N ASP A 352 -4.36 1.87 5.04
CA ASP A 352 -3.95 0.63 5.71
C ASP A 352 -4.88 0.24 6.87
N LYS A 353 -5.77 1.14 7.30
CA LYS A 353 -6.79 0.85 8.31
C LYS A 353 -8.18 0.99 7.67
N PRO A 354 -8.97 -0.09 7.57
CA PRO A 354 -10.36 0.04 7.16
C PRO A 354 -11.12 0.92 8.17
N ALA A 355 -12.00 1.77 7.66
CA ALA A 355 -12.99 2.44 8.48
C ALA A 355 -13.79 1.37 9.23
N ILE A 356 -13.89 1.50 10.55
CA ILE A 356 -14.80 0.68 11.35
C ILE A 356 -16.19 1.26 11.06
N GLN A 357 -16.96 0.59 10.22
CA GLN A 357 -18.39 0.86 10.09
C GLN A 357 -19.16 0.33 11.30
#